data_AF-A0AAV8YZQ3-F1
#
_entry.id   AF-A0AAV8YZQ3-F1
#
_cell.length_a   1.000
_cell.length_b   1.000
_cell.length_c   1.000
_cell.angle_alpha   90.00
_cell.angle_beta   90.00
_cell.angle_gamma   90.00
#
_symmetry.space_group_name_H-M   'P 1'
#
loop_
_entity.id
_entity.type
_entity.pdbx_description
1 polymer ?
#
loop_
_entity_poly.entity_id
_entity_poly.type
_entity_poly.pdbx_seq_one_letter_code
_entity_poly.pdbx_strand_id
1 'polypeptide(L)'
;MNQRLLLTVLSVSGFVGLCSCKTVPKTLSDDRTPAEWARYLIHNAVWVSLGTLSTQTSILGYPFISVRSISDGPAANSTGIPYFYMPASGITTNDLEADNRVTIMATQSQDKLCEDSDPQEPGCAKVFITGTHVKVHHFVSKLEITQIELLAVSEGLKHITVEEYFSASITE
;
A
#
# COMPACT_ATOMS: atom_id res chain seq x y z
N MET A 1 24.33 22.18 68.02
CA MET A 1 25.45 21.52 67.29
C MET A 1 24.88 20.27 66.65
N ASN A 2 24.45 20.37 65.40
CA ASN A 2 25.27 20.02 64.20
C ASN A 2 25.34 18.49 64.04
N GLN A 3 25.04 17.85 62.91
CA GLN A 3 24.62 18.24 61.57
C GLN A 3 24.51 16.90 60.79
N ARG A 4 23.83 16.92 59.64
CA ARG A 4 23.93 15.97 58.51
C ARG A 4 22.88 14.87 58.42
N LEU A 5 21.72 15.32 57.97
CA LEU A 5 20.82 14.61 57.06
C LEU A 5 21.64 14.14 55.83
N LEU A 6 21.81 12.83 55.66
CA LEU A 6 22.44 12.26 54.47
C LEU A 6 21.36 12.07 53.40
N LEU A 7 21.25 13.01 52.45
CA LEU A 7 20.49 12.82 51.22
C LEU A 7 21.25 11.87 50.31
N THR A 8 20.80 10.63 50.21
CA THR A 8 21.27 9.69 49.17
C THR A 8 20.66 10.14 47.84
N VAL A 9 21.49 10.76 47.00
CA VAL A 9 21.14 11.08 45.61
C VAL A 9 21.02 9.75 44.87
N LEU A 10 19.79 9.31 44.61
CA LEU A 10 19.52 8.25 43.64
C LEU A 10 19.95 8.80 42.27
N SER A 11 21.12 8.36 41.81
CA SER A 11 21.54 8.61 40.44
C SER A 11 20.50 7.98 39.53
N VAL A 12 19.76 8.81 38.79
CA VAL A 12 18.99 8.35 37.64
C VAL A 12 20.05 7.89 36.64
N SER A 13 20.38 6.59 36.69
CA SER A 13 21.06 5.93 35.59
C SER A 13 20.10 6.02 34.42
N GLY A 14 20.28 7.07 33.62
CA GLY A 14 19.67 7.20 32.32
C GLY A 14 20.06 5.96 31.54
N PHE A 15 19.14 5.01 31.47
CA PHE A 15 19.12 4.07 30.37
C PHE A 15 18.87 4.93 29.13
N VAL A 16 19.96 5.44 28.55
CA VAL A 16 20.07 5.57 27.11
C VAL A 16 20.00 4.12 26.62
N GLY A 17 18.79 3.56 26.63
CA GLY A 17 18.49 2.44 25.77
C GLY A 17 18.81 2.97 24.40
N LEU A 18 19.92 2.50 23.82
CA LEU A 18 20.07 2.53 22.39
C LEU A 18 18.78 1.92 21.88
N CYS A 19 17.89 2.76 21.36
CA CYS A 19 16.97 2.31 20.36
C CYS A 19 17.90 1.87 19.23
N SER A 20 18.27 0.59 19.23
CA SER A 20 18.83 -0.04 18.05
C SER A 20 17.69 0.01 17.05
N CYS A 21 17.60 1.14 16.34
CA CYS A 21 17.09 1.16 15.00
C CYS A 21 17.98 0.14 14.30
N LYS A 22 17.53 -1.12 14.24
CA LYS A 22 18.12 -2.10 13.36
C LYS A 22 18.16 -1.37 12.03
N THR A 23 19.36 -1.11 11.51
CA THR A 23 19.49 -0.60 10.16
C THR A 23 18.71 -1.58 9.31
N VAL A 24 17.53 -1.18 8.85
CA VAL A 24 16.66 -2.00 8.01
C VAL A 24 17.58 -2.46 6.89
N PRO A 25 17.85 -3.77 6.77
CA PRO A 25 18.64 -4.27 5.66
C PRO A 25 18.04 -3.65 4.41
N LYS A 26 18.89 -3.04 3.57
CA LYS A 26 18.47 -2.48 2.29
C LYS A 26 17.91 -3.63 1.44
N THR A 27 16.67 -4.04 1.66
CA THR A 27 15.97 -5.00 0.80
C THR A 27 15.37 -4.25 -0.38
N LEU A 28 16.23 -3.49 -1.04
CA LEU A 28 16.21 -3.32 -2.48
C LEU A 28 17.66 -3.59 -2.91
N SER A 29 18.02 -4.86 -2.98
CA SER A 29 19.13 -5.35 -3.80
C SER A 29 18.70 -5.49 -5.26
N ASP A 30 17.70 -4.72 -5.66
CA ASP A 30 16.96 -4.88 -6.88
C ASP A 30 16.95 -3.55 -7.62
N ASP A 31 17.52 -3.55 -8.84
CA ASP A 31 17.76 -2.38 -9.69
C ASP A 31 16.47 -1.86 -10.35
N ARG A 32 15.28 -2.32 -9.91
CA ARG A 32 13.98 -1.88 -10.41
C ARG A 32 13.75 -0.39 -10.18
N THR A 33 13.31 0.28 -11.24
CA THR A 33 12.77 1.63 -11.21
C THR A 33 11.45 1.69 -10.43
N PRO A 34 11.00 2.88 -9.99
CA PRO A 34 9.71 3.02 -9.31
C PRO A 34 8.52 2.46 -10.12
N ALA A 35 8.53 2.65 -11.44
CA ALA A 35 7.48 2.13 -12.32
C ALA A 35 7.48 0.60 -12.38
N GLU A 36 8.66 -0.03 -12.45
CA GLU A 36 8.80 -1.48 -12.41
C GLU A 36 8.35 -2.05 -11.06
N TRP A 37 8.65 -1.38 -9.95
CA TRP A 37 8.12 -1.74 -8.63
C TRP A 37 6.60 -1.67 -8.56
N ALA A 38 6.00 -0.58 -9.06
CA ALA A 38 4.55 -0.45 -9.09
C ALA A 38 3.90 -1.58 -9.91
N ARG A 39 4.47 -1.91 -11.08
CA ARG A 39 4.01 -3.01 -11.93
C ARG A 39 4.18 -4.38 -11.27
N TYR A 40 5.34 -4.62 -10.66
CA TYR A 40 5.62 -5.84 -9.92
C TYR A 40 4.61 -6.06 -8.79
N LEU A 41 4.33 -5.03 -7.98
CA LEU A 41 3.39 -5.13 -6.87
C LEU A 41 1.96 -5.41 -7.34
N ILE A 42 1.49 -4.77 -8.41
CA ILE A 42 0.14 -5.02 -8.95
C ILE A 42 0.02 -6.40 -9.56
N HIS A 43 1.05 -6.87 -10.28
CA HIS A 43 1.01 -8.17 -10.92
C HIS A 43 1.03 -9.34 -9.92
N ASN A 44 1.83 -9.21 -8.86
CA ASN A 44 1.95 -10.26 -7.84
C ASN A 44 0.83 -10.19 -6.78
N ALA A 45 0.12 -9.07 -6.66
CA ALA A 45 -0.99 -8.95 -5.74
C ALA A 45 -2.14 -9.90 -6.11
N VAL A 46 -2.52 -10.76 -5.17
CA VAL A 46 -3.75 -11.58 -5.25
C VAL A 46 -4.97 -10.85 -4.66
N TRP A 47 -4.73 -9.81 -3.85
CA TRP A 47 -5.75 -8.94 -3.27
C TRP A 47 -5.21 -7.53 -3.05
N VAL A 48 -6.10 -6.54 -3.00
CA VAL A 48 -5.77 -5.15 -2.66
C VAL A 48 -6.76 -4.58 -1.64
N SER A 49 -6.32 -3.56 -0.91
CA SER A 49 -7.22 -2.68 -0.18
C SER A 49 -7.82 -1.68 -1.16
N LEU A 50 -9.14 -1.63 -1.25
CA LEU A 50 -9.89 -0.74 -2.13
C LEU A 50 -10.71 0.24 -1.28
N GLY A 51 -10.44 1.54 -1.45
CA GLY A 51 -11.12 2.63 -0.74
C GLY A 51 -12.20 3.31 -1.58
N THR A 52 -13.40 3.42 -1.02
CA THR A 52 -14.57 4.11 -1.60
C THR A 52 -15.11 5.18 -0.66
N LEU A 53 -16.04 6.01 -1.13
CA LEU A 53 -16.81 6.91 -0.27
C LEU A 53 -18.14 6.25 0.12
N SER A 54 -18.39 6.10 1.42
CA SER A 54 -19.52 5.31 1.88
C SER A 54 -20.87 5.98 1.65
N THR A 55 -21.83 5.19 1.19
CA THR A 55 -23.25 5.53 1.05
C THR A 55 -24.09 5.06 2.24
N GLN A 56 -23.48 4.33 3.19
CA GLN A 56 -24.17 3.84 4.38
C GLN A 56 -24.56 4.99 5.30
N THR A 57 -25.81 4.99 5.78
CA THR A 57 -26.38 6.10 6.57
C THR A 57 -25.55 6.47 7.81
N SER A 58 -24.94 5.50 8.49
CA SER A 58 -24.15 5.73 9.71
C SER A 58 -22.78 6.38 9.46
N ILE A 59 -22.24 6.27 8.24
CA ILE A 59 -20.89 6.76 7.88
C ILE A 59 -20.90 7.44 6.49
N LEU A 60 -22.00 8.11 6.13
CA LEU A 60 -22.18 8.72 4.81
C LEU A 60 -21.03 9.69 4.51
N GLY A 61 -20.37 9.49 3.37
CA GLY A 61 -19.24 10.29 2.89
C GLY A 61 -17.88 9.95 3.51
N TYR A 62 -17.81 9.07 4.51
CA TYR A 62 -16.52 8.64 5.06
C TYR A 62 -15.83 7.65 4.10
N PRO A 63 -14.48 7.63 4.08
CA PRO A 63 -13.74 6.57 3.39
C PRO A 63 -14.09 5.20 3.98
N PHE A 64 -14.48 4.27 3.11
CA PHE A 64 -14.71 2.87 3.46
C PHE A 64 -13.68 2.01 2.74
N ILE A 65 -12.96 1.17 3.49
CA ILE A 65 -11.92 0.29 2.93
C ILE A 65 -12.43 -1.15 2.92
N SER A 66 -12.24 -1.83 1.78
CA SER A 66 -12.58 -3.23 1.62
C SER A 66 -11.46 -4.01 0.94
N VAL A 67 -11.35 -5.30 1.22
CA VAL A 67 -10.41 -6.19 0.51
C VAL A 67 -11.05 -6.68 -0.77
N ARG A 68 -10.33 -6.60 -1.90
CA ARG A 68 -10.78 -7.13 -3.19
C ARG A 68 -9.70 -7.95 -3.87
N SER A 69 -10.09 -9.10 -4.41
CA SER A 69 -9.24 -9.87 -5.30
C SER A 69 -8.99 -9.08 -6.58
N ILE A 70 -7.76 -9.15 -7.06
CA ILE A 70 -7.27 -8.40 -8.21
C ILE A 70 -6.55 -9.35 -9.17
N SER A 71 -6.54 -9.01 -10.46
CA SER A 71 -5.62 -9.57 -11.45
C SER A 71 -5.38 -8.52 -12.53
N ASP A 72 -4.17 -8.48 -13.09
CA ASP A 72 -3.85 -7.64 -14.25
C ASP A 72 -3.50 -8.44 -15.51
N GLY A 73 -3.64 -9.77 -15.45
CA GLY A 73 -3.29 -10.70 -16.52
C GLY A 73 -2.76 -12.04 -15.97
N PRO A 74 -2.53 -13.04 -16.85
CA PRO A 74 -1.79 -14.25 -16.49
C PRO A 74 -0.29 -13.95 -16.27
N ALA A 75 0.43 -14.87 -15.62
CA ALA A 75 1.85 -14.71 -15.28
C ALA A 75 2.73 -14.23 -16.47
N ALA A 76 2.54 -14.80 -17.65
CA ALA A 76 3.34 -14.45 -18.83
C ALA A 76 2.86 -13.19 -19.58
N ASN A 77 1.74 -12.57 -19.18
CA ASN A 77 1.15 -11.45 -19.91
C ASN A 77 0.37 -10.50 -19.00
N SER A 78 1.09 -9.80 -18.13
CA SER A 78 0.59 -8.67 -17.35
C SER A 78 0.28 -7.47 -18.24
N THR A 79 -0.91 -6.90 -18.08
CA THR A 79 -1.30 -5.62 -18.70
C THR A 79 -1.03 -4.42 -17.79
N GLY A 80 -0.83 -4.65 -16.49
CA GLY A 80 -0.77 -3.59 -15.47
C GLY A 80 -2.12 -2.94 -15.14
N ILE A 81 -3.22 -3.33 -15.80
CA ILE A 81 -4.56 -2.79 -15.52
C ILE A 81 -5.22 -3.64 -14.43
N PRO A 82 -5.55 -3.07 -13.25
CA PRO A 82 -6.29 -3.79 -12.23
C PRO A 82 -7.69 -4.20 -12.68
N TYR A 83 -7.97 -5.50 -12.71
CA TYR A 83 -9.32 -6.05 -12.83
C TYR A 83 -9.79 -6.62 -11.50
N PHE A 84 -11.08 -6.47 -11.23
CA PHE A 84 -11.72 -6.97 -10.02
C PHE A 84 -12.91 -7.84 -10.36
N TYR A 85 -13.12 -8.86 -9.52
CA TYR A 85 -14.38 -9.58 -9.47
C TYR A 85 -15.25 -8.96 -8.37
N MET A 86 -16.34 -8.31 -8.76
CA MET A 86 -17.21 -7.54 -7.87
C MET A 86 -18.61 -8.14 -7.84
N PRO A 87 -19.23 -8.28 -6.65
CA PRO A 87 -20.61 -8.72 -6.56
C PRO A 87 -21.56 -7.67 -7.16
N ALA A 88 -22.69 -8.11 -7.70
CA ALA A 88 -23.71 -7.23 -8.27
C ALA A 88 -24.31 -6.26 -7.24
N SER A 89 -24.26 -6.59 -5.95
CA SER A 89 -24.68 -5.74 -4.85
C SER A 89 -23.80 -5.93 -3.62
N GLY A 90 -23.71 -4.90 -2.78
CA GLY A 90 -22.90 -4.89 -1.56
C GLY A 90 -22.43 -3.48 -1.23
N ILE A 91 -21.87 -3.28 -0.04
CA ILE A 91 -21.47 -1.95 0.46
C ILE A 91 -20.59 -1.21 -0.55
N THR A 92 -19.46 -1.81 -0.93
CA THR A 92 -18.53 -1.21 -1.89
C THR A 92 -19.14 -1.05 -3.28
N THR A 93 -20.01 -1.98 -3.72
CA THR A 93 -20.65 -1.86 -5.04
C THR A 93 -21.62 -0.67 -5.06
N ASN A 94 -22.41 -0.49 -4.01
CA ASN A 94 -23.32 0.63 -3.87
C ASN A 94 -22.55 1.96 -3.77
N ASP A 95 -21.44 1.97 -3.03
CA ASP A 95 -20.55 3.13 -2.95
C ASP A 95 -20.04 3.54 -4.34
N LEU A 96 -19.53 2.56 -5.12
CA LEU A 96 -19.00 2.78 -6.46
C LEU A 96 -20.06 3.16 -7.50
N GLU A 97 -21.32 2.83 -7.27
CA GLU A 97 -22.45 3.27 -8.12
C GLU A 97 -22.82 4.73 -7.87
N ALA A 98 -22.64 5.22 -6.64
CA ALA A 98 -22.87 6.62 -6.29
C ALA A 98 -21.67 7.51 -6.66
N ASP A 99 -20.44 7.03 -6.42
CA ASP A 99 -19.20 7.72 -6.74
C ASP A 99 -18.13 6.70 -7.14
N ASN A 100 -17.74 6.72 -8.42
CA ASN A 100 -16.82 5.73 -8.96
C ASN A 100 -15.34 6.05 -8.72
N ARG A 101 -15.01 7.13 -7.99
CA ARG A 101 -13.63 7.44 -7.60
C ARG A 101 -13.16 6.43 -6.57
N VAL A 102 -11.95 5.92 -6.79
CA VAL A 102 -11.41 4.83 -5.98
C VAL A 102 -9.88 4.95 -5.90
N THR A 103 -9.34 4.55 -4.76
CA THR A 103 -7.90 4.32 -4.60
C THR A 103 -7.70 2.90 -4.12
N ILE A 104 -6.80 2.17 -4.78
CA ILE A 104 -6.34 0.85 -4.34
C ILE A 104 -4.93 0.91 -3.77
N MET A 105 -4.62 0.00 -2.86
CA MET A 105 -3.28 -0.19 -2.33
C MET A 105 -2.89 -1.67 -2.37
N ALA A 106 -1.69 -1.94 -2.91
CA ALA A 106 -1.00 -3.23 -2.80
C ALA A 106 0.31 -3.03 -2.04
N THR A 107 0.79 -4.08 -1.38
CA THR A 107 2.02 -4.01 -0.58
C THR A 107 2.81 -5.31 -0.66
N GLN A 108 4.12 -5.17 -0.72
CA GLN A 108 5.07 -6.29 -0.74
C GLN A 108 4.93 -7.22 0.48
N SER A 109 4.35 -6.74 1.58
CA SER A 109 4.08 -7.59 2.77
C SER A 109 3.11 -8.74 2.47
N GLN A 110 2.31 -8.64 1.39
CA GLN A 110 1.43 -9.71 0.94
C GLN A 110 2.20 -10.97 0.50
N ASP A 111 3.41 -10.79 -0.02
CA ASP A 111 4.25 -11.88 -0.55
C ASP A 111 5.23 -12.45 0.48
N LYS A 112 5.08 -12.10 1.77
CA LYS A 112 6.01 -12.46 2.86
C LYS A 112 7.46 -12.01 2.63
N LEU A 113 7.71 -11.18 1.63
CA LEU A 113 9.04 -10.63 1.34
C LEU A 113 9.48 -9.57 2.36
N CYS A 114 8.58 -9.14 3.24
CA CYS A 114 8.86 -8.22 4.34
C CYS A 114 8.98 -8.95 5.71
N GLU A 115 9.24 -10.25 5.77
CA GLU A 115 9.20 -11.05 7.02
C GLU A 115 10.06 -10.50 8.18
N ASP A 116 11.22 -9.92 7.88
CA ASP A 116 12.13 -9.36 8.90
C ASP A 116 11.89 -7.87 9.20
N SER A 117 10.88 -7.25 8.59
CA SER A 117 10.58 -5.81 8.70
C SER A 117 9.10 -5.58 9.01
N ASP A 118 8.80 -4.49 9.73
CA ASP A 118 7.40 -4.13 9.94
C ASP A 118 6.76 -3.70 8.60
N PRO A 119 5.54 -4.16 8.25
CA PRO A 119 4.87 -3.78 7.01
C PRO A 119 4.72 -2.27 6.81
N GLN A 120 4.73 -1.48 7.89
CA GLN A 120 4.67 -0.02 7.82
C GLN A 120 5.98 0.60 7.33
N GLU A 121 7.12 -0.05 7.56
CA GLU A 121 8.43 0.48 7.17
C GLU A 121 8.47 0.78 5.67
N PRO A 122 9.12 1.88 5.25
CA PRO A 122 9.39 2.13 3.83
C PRO A 122 10.18 0.99 3.17
N GLY A 123 10.86 0.19 4.01
CA GLY A 123 11.40 -1.15 3.75
C GLY A 123 10.55 -1.99 2.84
N CYS A 124 9.26 -2.01 3.17
CA CYS A 124 8.25 -2.81 2.56
C CYS A 124 7.46 -1.96 1.56
N ALA A 125 7.69 -2.20 0.28
CA ALA A 125 7.16 -1.37 -0.79
C ALA A 125 5.62 -1.37 -0.79
N LYS A 126 5.03 -0.21 -1.09
CA LYS A 126 3.59 -0.01 -1.19
C LYS A 126 3.29 0.82 -2.44
N VAL A 127 2.34 0.37 -3.24
CA VAL A 127 1.83 1.14 -4.38
C VAL A 127 0.40 1.55 -4.10
N PHE A 128 0.10 2.81 -4.40
CA PHE A 128 -1.22 3.40 -4.34
C PHE A 128 -1.61 3.79 -5.77
N ILE A 129 -2.75 3.29 -6.23
CA ILE A 129 -3.27 3.61 -7.57
C ILE A 129 -4.64 4.25 -7.39
N THR A 130 -4.74 5.50 -7.79
CA THR A 130 -5.96 6.29 -7.78
C THR A 130 -6.53 6.36 -9.19
N GLY A 131 -7.86 6.30 -9.29
CA GLY A 131 -8.54 6.28 -10.56
C GLY A 131 -10.06 6.23 -10.43
N THR A 132 -10.69 5.76 -11.50
CA THR A 132 -12.13 5.52 -11.55
C THR A 132 -12.44 4.06 -11.85
N HIS A 133 -13.39 3.51 -11.11
CA HIS A 133 -13.90 2.17 -11.31
C HIS A 133 -14.85 2.12 -12.51
N VAL A 134 -14.62 1.17 -13.43
CA VAL A 134 -15.45 0.98 -14.62
C VAL A 134 -15.92 -0.47 -14.71
N LYS A 135 -17.25 -0.66 -14.77
CA LYS A 135 -17.85 -1.98 -15.01
C LYS A 135 -17.60 -2.40 -16.46
N VAL A 136 -17.08 -3.61 -16.65
CA VAL A 136 -16.78 -4.20 -17.98
C VAL A 136 -17.81 -5.28 -18.32
N HIS A 137 -18.10 -6.16 -17.36
CA HIS A 137 -19.10 -7.21 -17.45
C HIS A 137 -19.84 -7.38 -16.11
N HIS A 138 -20.84 -8.26 -16.04
CA HIS A 138 -21.77 -8.36 -14.90
C HIS A 138 -21.08 -8.37 -13.52
N PHE A 139 -19.99 -9.12 -13.38
CA PHE A 139 -19.19 -9.19 -12.15
C PHE A 139 -17.74 -8.76 -12.34
N VAL A 140 -17.40 -8.19 -13.50
CA VAL A 140 -16.01 -7.82 -13.83
C VAL A 140 -15.92 -6.32 -14.02
N SER A 141 -14.99 -5.71 -13.32
CA SER A 141 -14.66 -4.30 -13.47
C SER A 141 -13.16 -4.10 -13.62
N LYS A 142 -12.78 -2.91 -14.08
CA LYS A 142 -11.39 -2.48 -14.19
C LYS A 142 -11.18 -1.14 -13.50
N LEU A 143 -9.94 -0.83 -13.15
CA LEU A 143 -9.53 0.50 -12.75
C LEU A 143 -9.00 1.29 -13.95
N GLU A 144 -9.56 2.47 -14.19
CA GLU A 144 -8.97 3.46 -15.08
C GLU A 144 -8.05 4.36 -14.27
N ILE A 145 -6.75 4.20 -14.48
CA ILE A 145 -5.70 4.80 -13.65
C ILE A 145 -5.52 6.28 -14.00
N THR A 146 -5.50 7.14 -12.99
CA THR A 146 -5.22 8.58 -13.14
C THR A 146 -3.96 9.01 -12.41
N GLN A 147 -3.62 8.36 -11.30
CA GLN A 147 -2.44 8.70 -10.51
C GLN A 147 -1.87 7.44 -9.84
N ILE A 148 -0.54 7.36 -9.82
CA ILE A 148 0.21 6.26 -9.23
C ILE A 148 1.25 6.84 -8.29
N GLU A 149 1.32 6.26 -7.10
CA GLU A 149 2.30 6.63 -6.09
C GLU A 149 2.95 5.38 -5.52
N LEU A 150 4.26 5.43 -5.36
CA LEU A 150 5.05 4.36 -4.76
C LEU A 150 5.74 4.87 -3.50
N LEU A 151 5.69 4.06 -2.45
CA LEU A 151 6.51 4.22 -1.27
C LEU A 151 7.46 3.03 -1.17
N ALA A 152 8.76 3.28 -1.37
CA ALA A 152 9.85 2.30 -1.25
C ALA A 152 11.11 2.98 -0.67
N VAL A 153 12.03 2.19 -0.09
CA VAL A 153 13.23 2.64 0.67
C VAL A 153 14.15 3.54 -0.16
N SER A 154 13.96 4.85 -0.10
CA SER A 154 15.05 5.83 -0.18
C SER A 154 14.56 7.28 -0.21
N GLU A 155 13.38 7.57 -0.75
CA GLU A 155 13.07 8.96 -1.17
C GLU A 155 11.63 9.43 -0.92
N GLY A 156 10.92 8.79 0.01
CA GLY A 156 9.54 9.13 0.35
C GLY A 156 8.54 8.72 -0.74
N LEU A 157 7.37 9.34 -0.76
CA LEU A 157 6.33 9.06 -1.73
C LEU A 157 6.76 9.54 -3.12
N LYS A 158 6.82 8.62 -4.08
CA LYS A 158 7.18 8.88 -5.48
C LYS A 158 5.96 8.86 -6.37
N HIS A 159 5.74 9.96 -7.08
CA HIS A 159 4.76 10.00 -8.16
C HIS A 159 5.33 9.30 -9.39
N ILE A 160 4.52 8.45 -10.02
CA ILE A 160 4.83 7.75 -11.28
C ILE A 160 3.79 8.19 -12.30
N THR A 161 4.24 8.62 -13.47
CA THR A 161 3.29 8.97 -14.54
C THR A 161 2.65 7.72 -15.12
N VAL A 162 1.44 7.87 -15.68
CA VAL A 162 0.72 6.77 -16.32
C VAL A 162 1.52 6.18 -17.49
N GLU A 163 2.26 7.02 -18.23
CA GLU A 163 3.12 6.59 -19.32
C GLU A 163 4.32 5.75 -18.84
N GLU A 164 5.01 6.19 -17.78
CA GLU A 164 6.11 5.43 -17.18
C GLU A 164 5.63 4.07 -16.67
N TYR A 165 4.46 4.01 -16.03
CA TYR A 165 3.89 2.76 -15.53
C TYR A 165 3.58 1.73 -16.64
N PHE A 166 2.98 2.17 -17.74
CA PHE A 166 2.63 1.27 -18.84
C PHE A 166 3.80 0.95 -19.77
N SER A 167 4.86 1.77 -19.77
CA SER A 167 6.11 1.47 -20.51
C SER A 167 7.08 0.56 -19.76
N ALA A 168 6.95 0.46 -18.43
CA ALA A 168 7.78 -0.43 -17.62
C ALA A 168 7.53 -1.92 -17.93
N SER A 169 8.61 -2.69 -18.03
CA SER A 169 8.58 -4.15 -18.14
C SER A 169 8.58 -4.81 -16.76
N ILE A 170 7.87 -5.93 -16.61
CA ILE A 170 7.99 -6.75 -15.41
C ILE A 170 9.10 -7.77 -15.68
N THR A 171 10.23 -7.60 -14.99
CA THR A 171 11.26 -8.64 -14.90
C THR A 171 10.91 -9.56 -13.73
N GLU A 172 10.68 -10.84 -14.04
CA GLU A 172 10.55 -11.90 -13.03
C GLU A 172 11.82 -11.98 -12.17
#